data_AF-A0A6J7SMB9-F1
#
_entry.id   AF-A0A6J7SMB9-F1
#
_cell.length_a   1.000
_cell.length_b   1.000
_cell.length_c   1.000
_cell.angle_alpha   90.00
_cell.angle_beta   90.00
_cell.angle_gamma   90.00
#
_symmetry.space_group_name_H-M   'P 1'
#
loop_
_entity.id
_entity.type
_entity.pdbx_description
1 polymer ?
#
loop_
_entity_poly.entity_id
_entity_poly.type
_entity_poly.pdbx_seq_one_letter_code
_entity_poly.pdbx_strand_id
1 'polypeptide(L)'
;MVLKPAPETPWTGLALGQLFAEHTDLPAGVLNVVTAADKKFGAFLTTDPRVDLISFTGSTETGRRIMAAAAENLTKVFLELGGKSVHLILEDVADMGLAAAFAAIGTGVVAGQGCALTTRVLIPQARYEEGVQQIAAMMSTITVGDPADAATVMGPLITAAQRDRVEGYVQGAVDQGATIVCGGKRPADLDSGFFYEPTLLAGVTNQMTAAQEEIFGPVLVAIPYADDDEAVAIANDSIYGLSGAIFSDDPAHALAVAKRIRTGTMSINGGVWYAPDVPFGGYKQSGLGREMGLAGFEEHLEIKSYSEPAS
;
A
#
# COMPACT_ATOMS: atom_id res chain seq x y z
N MET A 1 -13.16 14.09 17.97
CA MET A 1 -12.05 13.59 17.12
C MET A 1 -10.98 14.67 16.99
N VAL A 2 -9.71 14.26 17.05
CA VAL A 2 -8.55 15.10 16.72
C VAL A 2 -7.88 14.51 15.49
N LEU A 3 -7.93 15.21 14.36
CA LEU A 3 -7.34 14.79 13.10
C LEU A 3 -5.99 15.49 12.90
N LYS A 4 -4.93 14.72 12.67
CA LYS A 4 -3.59 15.25 12.40
C LYS A 4 -3.06 14.78 11.03
N PRO A 5 -3.25 15.58 9.96
CA PRO A 5 -2.70 15.27 8.64
C PRO A 5 -1.17 15.13 8.64
N ALA A 6 -0.62 14.53 7.58
CA ALA A 6 0.82 14.50 7.36
C ALA A 6 1.37 15.93 7.15
N PRO A 7 2.55 16.26 7.69
CA PRO A 7 3.17 17.57 7.47
C PRO A 7 3.44 17.89 5.99
N GLU A 8 3.64 16.88 5.17
CA GLU A 8 3.87 17.01 3.74
C GLU A 8 2.59 17.36 2.95
N THR A 9 1.41 17.04 3.48
CA THR A 9 0.11 17.20 2.79
C THR A 9 -1.01 17.75 3.70
N PRO A 10 -0.80 18.87 4.41
CA PRO A 10 -1.77 19.36 5.40
C PRO A 10 -3.04 19.96 4.79
N TRP A 11 -2.97 20.41 3.53
CA TRP A 11 -3.96 21.26 2.89
C TRP A 11 -5.37 20.66 2.87
N THR A 12 -5.51 19.40 2.48
CA THR A 12 -6.83 18.74 2.40
C THR A 12 -7.47 18.59 3.78
N GLY A 13 -6.68 18.27 4.81
CA GLY A 13 -7.18 18.19 6.18
C GLY A 13 -7.60 19.54 6.73
N LEU A 14 -6.84 20.59 6.45
CA LEU A 14 -7.20 21.97 6.84
C LEU A 14 -8.48 22.44 6.13
N ALA A 15 -8.61 22.16 4.83
CA ALA A 15 -9.82 22.45 4.07
C ALA A 15 -11.04 21.71 4.64
N LEU A 16 -10.89 20.44 5.03
CA LEU A 16 -11.95 19.68 5.70
C LEU A 16 -12.36 20.35 7.03
N GLY A 17 -11.39 20.78 7.83
CA GLY A 17 -11.65 21.51 9.07
C GLY A 17 -12.45 22.79 8.84
N GLN A 18 -12.10 23.57 7.81
CA GLN A 18 -12.82 24.78 7.43
C GLN A 18 -14.26 24.47 7.00
N LEU A 19 -14.45 23.48 6.12
CA LEU A 19 -15.77 23.07 5.66
C LEU A 19 -16.69 22.65 6.82
N PHE A 20 -16.15 21.91 7.78
CA PHE A 20 -16.90 21.49 8.96
C PHE A 20 -17.28 22.68 9.85
N ALA A 21 -16.35 23.61 10.09
CA ALA A 21 -16.57 24.78 10.94
C ALA A 21 -17.58 25.77 10.33
N GLU A 22 -17.57 25.95 9.01
CA GLU A 22 -18.35 27.00 8.32
C GLU A 22 -19.66 26.49 7.70
N HIS A 23 -19.77 25.18 7.41
CA HIS A 23 -20.86 24.63 6.61
C HIS A 23 -21.56 23.42 7.23
N THR A 24 -21.34 23.13 8.52
CA THR A 24 -22.08 22.09 9.25
C THR A 24 -22.60 22.62 10.58
N ASP A 25 -23.55 21.89 11.16
CA ASP A 25 -24.11 22.15 12.49
C ASP A 25 -23.38 21.37 13.60
N LEU A 26 -22.22 20.77 13.29
CA LEU A 26 -21.47 20.01 14.27
C LEU A 26 -21.00 20.90 15.43
N PRO A 27 -21.25 20.50 16.69
CA PRO A 27 -20.83 21.28 17.84
C PRO A 27 -19.31 21.52 17.89
N ALA A 28 -18.93 22.67 18.46
CA ALA A 28 -17.52 23.00 18.69
C ALA A 28 -16.81 21.90 19.50
N GLY A 29 -15.62 21.50 19.04
CA GLY A 29 -14.81 20.46 19.67
C GLY A 29 -15.08 19.03 19.16
N VAL A 30 -16.14 18.79 18.36
CA VAL A 30 -16.39 17.47 17.78
C VAL A 30 -15.31 17.07 16.78
N LEU A 31 -14.90 17.98 15.89
CA LEU A 31 -13.74 17.84 15.01
C LEU A 31 -12.72 18.92 15.33
N ASN A 32 -11.47 18.52 15.56
CA ASN A 32 -10.34 19.43 15.70
C ASN A 32 -9.27 18.99 14.72
N VAL A 33 -8.91 19.85 13.77
CA VAL A 33 -7.82 19.57 12.83
C VAL A 33 -6.57 20.29 13.30
N VAL A 34 -5.50 19.53 13.55
CA VAL A 34 -4.22 20.07 14.04
C VAL A 34 -3.11 19.69 13.08
N THR A 35 -2.31 20.67 12.68
CA THR A 35 -1.13 20.45 11.82
C THR A 35 0.13 20.86 12.56
N ALA A 36 1.23 20.18 12.25
CA ALA A 36 2.53 20.46 12.83
C ALA A 36 3.61 20.15 11.78
N ALA A 37 4.67 20.96 11.74
CA ALA A 37 5.82 20.68 10.89
C ALA A 37 6.59 19.44 11.38
N ASP A 38 6.69 19.24 12.70
CA ASP A 38 7.35 18.08 13.29
C ASP A 38 6.37 16.92 13.51
N LYS A 39 6.67 15.76 12.91
CA LYS A 39 5.93 14.52 13.08
C LYS A 39 5.86 14.06 14.54
N LYS A 40 6.87 14.39 15.36
CA LYS A 40 6.93 14.04 16.79
C LYS A 40 5.78 14.62 17.59
N PHE A 41 5.14 15.69 17.11
CA PHE A 41 3.96 16.24 17.77
C PHE A 41 2.82 15.21 17.89
N GLY A 42 2.72 14.27 16.95
CA GLY A 42 1.73 13.20 17.01
C GLY A 42 1.89 12.27 18.21
N ALA A 43 3.10 12.13 18.77
CA ALA A 43 3.36 11.23 19.90
C ALA A 43 2.65 11.68 21.19
N PHE A 44 2.37 12.97 21.36
CA PHE A 44 1.60 13.44 22.51
C PHE A 44 0.16 12.90 22.51
N LEU A 45 -0.43 12.69 21.34
CA LEU A 45 -1.78 12.12 21.22
C LEU A 45 -1.81 10.64 21.60
N THR A 46 -0.67 9.93 21.54
CA THR A 46 -0.63 8.47 21.73
C THR A 46 -0.53 8.05 23.18
N THR A 47 -0.19 8.99 24.08
CA THR A 47 -0.04 8.76 25.52
C THR A 47 -1.00 9.62 26.35
N ASP A 48 -1.88 10.40 25.72
CA ASP A 48 -2.84 11.23 26.44
C ASP A 48 -3.97 10.34 27.01
N PRO A 49 -4.19 10.33 28.35
CA PRO A 49 -5.18 9.43 28.97
C PRO A 49 -6.63 9.78 28.64
N ARG A 50 -6.88 10.89 27.92
CA ARG A 50 -8.21 11.30 27.45
C ARG A 50 -8.56 10.74 26.07
N VAL A 51 -7.64 10.02 25.42
CA VAL A 51 -7.85 9.44 24.09
C VAL A 51 -8.35 8.02 24.23
N ASP A 52 -9.56 7.76 23.75
CA ASP A 52 -10.20 6.44 23.80
C ASP A 52 -9.73 5.50 22.67
N LEU A 53 -9.43 6.07 21.50
CA LEU A 53 -9.01 5.34 20.29
C LEU A 53 -7.94 6.15 19.53
N ILE A 54 -6.89 5.45 19.11
CA ILE A 54 -5.90 5.97 18.17
C ILE A 54 -6.08 5.23 16.84
N SER A 55 -6.51 5.95 15.81
CA SER A 55 -6.52 5.49 14.41
C SER A 55 -5.29 6.05 13.69
N PHE A 56 -4.44 5.17 13.19
CA PHE A 56 -3.20 5.55 12.50
C PHE A 56 -3.00 4.80 11.19
N THR A 57 -2.77 5.57 10.13
CA THR A 57 -2.33 5.07 8.83
C THR A 57 -0.92 5.57 8.53
N GLY A 58 0.03 4.68 8.24
CA GLY A 58 1.40 5.08 7.93
C GLY A 58 2.43 3.95 8.03
N SER A 59 3.69 4.28 8.34
CA SER A 59 4.75 3.28 8.35
C SER A 59 4.60 2.26 9.47
N THR A 60 4.96 1.00 9.21
CA THR A 60 4.90 -0.08 10.19
C THR A 60 5.74 0.20 11.43
N GLU A 61 6.91 0.83 11.27
CA GLU A 61 7.76 1.24 12.39
C GLU A 61 7.04 2.24 13.31
N THR A 62 6.37 3.24 12.74
CA THR A 62 5.61 4.22 13.51
C THR A 62 4.41 3.57 14.17
N GLY A 63 3.67 2.70 13.47
CA GLY A 63 2.55 1.95 14.03
C GLY A 63 2.94 1.12 15.26
N ARG A 64 4.09 0.44 15.23
CA ARG A 64 4.62 -0.30 16.41
C ARG A 64 4.91 0.63 17.60
N ARG A 65 5.48 1.81 17.33
CA ARG A 65 5.75 2.81 18.39
C ARG A 65 4.45 3.34 19.00
N ILE A 66 3.44 3.60 18.17
CA ILE A 66 2.11 4.03 18.62
C ILE A 66 1.46 2.96 19.48
N MET A 67 1.46 1.70 19.02
CA MET A 67 0.92 0.58 19.80
C MET A 67 1.62 0.41 21.15
N ALA A 68 2.94 0.54 21.19
CA ALA A 68 3.70 0.47 22.43
C ALA A 68 3.37 1.61 23.39
N ALA A 69 3.22 2.84 22.88
CA ALA A 69 2.85 4.00 23.68
C ALA A 69 1.41 3.92 24.21
N ALA A 70 0.47 3.46 23.37
CA ALA A 70 -0.94 3.30 23.73
C ALA A 70 -1.15 2.30 24.88
N ALA A 71 -0.23 1.35 25.06
CA ALA A 71 -0.28 0.38 26.14
C ALA A 71 -0.16 1.02 27.54
N GLU A 72 0.40 2.23 27.67
CA GLU A 72 0.48 2.95 28.95
C GLU A 72 -0.91 3.25 29.54
N ASN A 73 -1.89 3.51 28.68
CA ASN A 73 -3.28 3.83 29.07
C ASN A 73 -4.28 2.74 28.68
N LEU A 74 -3.82 1.62 28.10
CA LEU A 74 -4.68 0.61 27.46
C LEU A 74 -5.60 1.20 26.38
N THR A 75 -5.14 2.25 25.68
CA THR A 75 -5.90 2.90 24.62
C THR A 75 -6.07 1.95 23.43
N LYS A 76 -7.29 1.86 22.88
CA LYS A 76 -7.56 1.07 21.68
C LYS A 76 -6.73 1.62 20.51
N VAL A 77 -6.13 0.74 19.73
CA VAL A 77 -5.39 1.12 18.51
C VAL A 77 -6.01 0.46 17.29
N PHE A 78 -6.21 1.25 16.25
CA PHE A 78 -6.53 0.82 14.90
C PHE A 78 -5.36 1.23 14.00
N LEU A 79 -4.77 0.27 13.28
CA LEU A 79 -3.54 0.49 12.52
C LEU A 79 -3.69 0.02 11.08
N GLU A 80 -3.46 0.91 10.13
CA GLU A 80 -3.34 0.60 8.69
C GLU A 80 -1.91 0.92 8.24
N LEU A 81 -1.15 -0.12 7.92
CA LEU A 81 0.30 0.00 7.76
C LEU A 81 0.72 -0.39 6.33
N GLY A 82 2.04 -0.50 6.12
CA GLY A 82 2.59 -0.81 4.81
C GLY A 82 2.24 -2.19 4.27
N GLY A 83 2.59 -2.40 3.01
CA GLY A 83 2.37 -3.64 2.28
C GLY A 83 3.56 -4.06 1.43
N LYS A 84 3.56 -5.34 1.06
CA LYS A 84 4.40 -5.90 0.00
C LYS A 84 3.59 -6.84 -0.87
N SER A 85 2.47 -6.29 -1.34
CA SER A 85 1.38 -7.01 -1.99
C SER A 85 1.82 -7.70 -3.26
N VAL A 86 1.24 -8.88 -3.49
CA VAL A 86 1.59 -9.76 -4.59
C VAL A 86 0.62 -9.59 -5.75
N HIS A 87 1.13 -9.59 -6.97
CA HIS A 87 0.38 -9.83 -8.19
C HIS A 87 0.82 -11.18 -8.76
N LEU A 88 -0.02 -12.20 -8.63
CA LEU A 88 0.27 -13.57 -9.04
C LEU A 88 -0.36 -13.86 -10.40
N ILE A 89 0.47 -14.19 -11.38
CA ILE A 89 0.01 -14.61 -12.70
C ILE A 89 0.09 -16.13 -12.74
N LEU A 90 -1.04 -16.84 -12.84
CA LEU A 90 -1.07 -18.30 -12.87
C LEU A 90 -0.63 -18.88 -14.23
N GLU A 91 -0.20 -20.14 -14.22
CA GLU A 91 0.37 -20.80 -15.41
C GLU A 91 -0.62 -20.95 -16.58
N ASP A 92 -1.91 -20.97 -16.26
CA ASP A 92 -3.01 -21.18 -17.20
C ASP A 92 -3.51 -19.90 -17.87
N VAL A 93 -2.98 -18.72 -17.51
CA VAL A 93 -3.23 -17.47 -18.23
C VAL A 93 -2.72 -17.61 -19.65
N ALA A 94 -3.55 -17.69 -20.68
CA ALA A 94 -3.08 -17.83 -22.05
C ALA A 94 -2.43 -16.52 -22.56
N ASP A 95 -3.08 -15.38 -22.31
CA ASP A 95 -2.62 -14.05 -22.72
C ASP A 95 -2.11 -13.23 -21.53
N MET A 96 -0.80 -13.04 -21.49
CA MET A 96 -0.10 -12.29 -20.44
C MET A 96 -0.44 -10.78 -20.48
N GLY A 97 -0.99 -10.27 -21.58
CA GLY A 97 -1.15 -8.84 -21.83
C GLY A 97 -1.94 -8.11 -20.75
N LEU A 98 -3.11 -8.64 -20.34
CA LEU A 98 -3.92 -7.99 -19.30
C LEU A 98 -3.22 -8.01 -17.93
N ALA A 99 -2.60 -9.13 -17.57
CA ALA A 99 -1.87 -9.26 -16.32
C ALA A 99 -0.61 -8.38 -16.29
N ALA A 100 0.11 -8.27 -17.41
CA ALA A 100 1.25 -7.38 -17.55
C ALA A 100 0.84 -5.90 -17.48
N ALA A 101 -0.30 -5.53 -18.09
CA ALA A 101 -0.82 -4.17 -18.07
C ALA A 101 -1.22 -3.76 -16.66
N PHE A 102 -1.86 -4.66 -15.92
CA PHE A 102 -2.20 -4.45 -14.51
C PHE A 102 -0.94 -4.18 -13.67
N ALA A 103 0.12 -4.97 -13.86
CA ALA A 103 1.40 -4.79 -13.16
C ALA A 103 2.06 -3.43 -13.47
N ALA A 104 2.10 -3.06 -14.76
CA ALA A 104 2.71 -1.83 -15.22
C ALA A 104 1.96 -0.60 -14.72
N ILE A 105 0.64 -0.54 -14.96
CA ILE A 105 -0.20 0.59 -14.56
C ILE A 105 -0.20 0.73 -13.04
N GLY A 106 -0.35 -0.38 -12.30
CA GLY A 106 -0.34 -0.36 -10.84
C GLY A 106 0.93 0.23 -10.25
N THR A 107 2.08 0.04 -10.90
CA THR A 107 3.36 0.63 -10.47
C THR A 107 3.39 2.16 -10.66
N GLY A 108 2.69 2.68 -11.67
CA GLY A 108 2.58 4.10 -11.95
C GLY A 108 1.56 4.86 -11.10
N VAL A 109 0.59 4.17 -10.50
CA VAL A 109 -0.45 4.78 -9.65
C VAL A 109 0.19 5.52 -8.48
N VAL A 110 -0.03 6.84 -8.40
CA VAL A 110 0.53 7.74 -7.38
C VAL A 110 2.06 7.60 -7.25
N ALA A 111 2.75 7.32 -8.35
CA ALA A 111 4.19 7.03 -8.36
C ALA A 111 4.58 5.90 -7.39
N GLY A 112 3.76 4.85 -7.30
CA GLY A 112 4.00 3.71 -6.41
C GLY A 112 3.84 4.01 -4.91
N GLN A 113 3.29 5.17 -4.54
CA GLN A 113 3.09 5.58 -3.15
C GLN A 113 1.70 5.15 -2.64
N GLY A 114 1.42 3.85 -2.71
CA GLY A 114 0.19 3.26 -2.20
C GLY A 114 0.47 1.96 -1.45
N CYS A 115 -0.06 1.85 -0.23
CA CYS A 115 0.18 0.71 0.66
C CYS A 115 -0.32 -0.62 0.06
N ALA A 116 -1.44 -0.60 -0.64
CA ALA A 116 -2.07 -1.78 -1.25
C ALA A 116 -1.50 -2.16 -2.62
N LEU A 117 -0.59 -1.37 -3.20
CA LEU A 117 -0.09 -1.62 -4.55
C LEU A 117 0.70 -2.92 -4.61
N THR A 118 0.48 -3.69 -5.68
CA THR A 118 1.17 -4.96 -5.90
C THR A 118 2.59 -4.71 -6.41
N THR A 119 3.53 -4.61 -5.48
CA THR A 119 4.94 -4.30 -5.77
C THR A 119 5.83 -5.54 -5.88
N ARG A 120 5.26 -6.75 -5.80
CA ARG A 120 5.86 -8.01 -6.24
C ARG A 120 4.99 -8.65 -7.31
N VAL A 121 5.54 -8.94 -8.48
CA VAL A 121 4.88 -9.78 -9.49
C VAL A 121 5.51 -11.16 -9.49
N LEU A 122 4.67 -12.19 -9.41
CA LEU A 122 5.06 -13.59 -9.47
C LEU A 122 4.62 -14.14 -10.83
N ILE A 123 5.58 -14.70 -11.57
CA ILE A 123 5.39 -15.15 -12.95
C ILE A 123 5.80 -16.62 -13.04
N PRO A 124 5.07 -17.49 -13.76
CA PRO A 124 5.46 -18.89 -13.91
C PRO A 124 6.86 -18.98 -14.54
N GLN A 125 7.72 -19.86 -14.02
CA GLN A 125 9.12 -19.99 -14.42
C GLN A 125 9.27 -20.18 -15.95
N ALA A 126 8.37 -20.94 -16.57
CA ALA A 126 8.37 -21.21 -18.01
C ALA A 126 8.09 -19.97 -18.88
N ARG A 127 7.47 -18.92 -18.30
CA ARG A 127 7.07 -17.68 -18.98
C ARG A 127 7.65 -16.42 -18.35
N TYR A 128 8.65 -16.58 -17.48
CA TYR A 128 9.26 -15.49 -16.74
C TYR A 128 9.79 -14.40 -17.67
N GLU A 129 10.57 -14.77 -18.68
CA GLU A 129 11.17 -13.82 -19.63
C GLU A 129 10.10 -13.08 -20.45
N GLU A 130 9.08 -13.80 -20.93
CA GLU A 130 7.95 -13.22 -21.65
C GLU A 130 7.21 -12.17 -20.79
N GLY A 131 6.85 -12.55 -19.56
CA GLY A 131 6.15 -11.66 -18.63
C GLY A 131 6.96 -10.42 -18.28
N VAL A 132 8.25 -10.59 -17.97
CA VAL A 132 9.17 -9.47 -17.70
C VAL A 132 9.24 -8.50 -18.88
N GLN A 133 9.40 -9.01 -20.10
CA GLN A 133 9.48 -8.17 -21.30
C GLN A 133 8.18 -7.41 -21.57
N GLN A 134 7.03 -8.06 -21.43
CA GLN A 134 5.73 -7.40 -21.64
C GLN A 134 5.46 -6.32 -20.59
N ILE A 135 5.74 -6.60 -19.32
CA ILE A 135 5.60 -5.61 -18.24
C ILE A 135 6.51 -4.42 -18.50
N ALA A 136 7.77 -4.66 -18.86
CA ALA A 136 8.72 -3.58 -19.17
C ALA A 136 8.26 -2.72 -20.36
N ALA A 137 7.76 -3.36 -21.42
CA ALA A 137 7.23 -2.65 -22.58
C ALA A 137 6.05 -1.75 -22.19
N MET A 138 5.11 -2.24 -21.37
CA MET A 138 3.98 -1.46 -20.90
C MET A 138 4.40 -0.34 -19.94
N MET A 139 5.33 -0.58 -19.02
CA MET A 139 5.89 0.45 -18.15
C MET A 139 6.55 1.58 -18.94
N SER A 140 7.20 1.29 -20.05
CA SER A 140 7.86 2.30 -20.90
C SER A 140 6.88 3.29 -21.55
N THR A 141 5.57 2.99 -21.55
CA THR A 141 4.52 3.87 -22.07
C THR A 141 4.02 4.89 -21.04
N ILE A 142 4.40 4.74 -19.76
CA ILE A 142 3.97 5.64 -18.69
C ILE A 142 4.71 6.97 -18.82
N THR A 143 3.95 8.02 -19.14
CA THR A 143 4.49 9.37 -19.23
C THR A 143 4.65 9.98 -17.84
N VAL A 144 5.88 10.30 -17.46
CA VAL A 144 6.22 10.97 -16.19
C VAL A 144 6.30 12.47 -16.43
N GLY A 145 5.64 13.27 -15.59
CA GLY A 145 5.60 14.71 -15.84
C GLY A 145 4.84 15.53 -14.80
N ASP A 146 4.59 16.79 -15.14
CA ASP A 146 3.81 17.71 -14.32
C ASP A 146 2.37 17.18 -14.17
N PRO A 147 1.85 16.96 -12.95
CA PRO A 147 0.47 16.54 -12.72
C PRO A 147 -0.59 17.50 -13.29
N ALA A 148 -0.25 18.75 -13.61
CA ALA A 148 -1.14 19.70 -14.26
C ALA A 148 -1.28 19.47 -15.78
N ASP A 149 -0.38 18.71 -16.40
CA ASP A 149 -0.48 18.33 -17.81
C ASP A 149 -1.38 17.10 -17.96
N ALA A 150 -2.39 17.19 -18.84
CA ALA A 150 -3.33 16.11 -19.12
C ALA A 150 -2.67 14.89 -19.80
N ALA A 151 -1.47 15.04 -20.38
CA ALA A 151 -0.69 13.93 -20.93
C ALA A 151 0.09 13.15 -19.85
N THR A 152 0.26 13.72 -18.65
CA THR A 152 0.98 13.07 -17.56
C THR A 152 0.18 11.88 -17.01
N VAL A 153 0.82 10.72 -16.97
CA VAL A 153 0.25 9.51 -16.35
C VAL A 153 0.73 9.36 -14.91
N MET A 154 1.99 9.73 -14.65
CA MET A 154 2.61 9.59 -13.33
C MET A 154 3.30 10.89 -12.88
N GLY A 155 2.93 11.39 -11.70
CA GLY A 155 3.55 12.54 -11.06
C GLY A 155 4.83 12.22 -10.28
N PRO A 156 5.33 13.15 -9.45
CA PRO A 156 6.54 12.97 -8.66
C PRO A 156 6.29 12.18 -7.36
N LEU A 157 7.38 11.74 -6.74
CA LEU A 157 7.38 11.33 -5.34
C LEU A 157 7.16 12.54 -4.41
N ILE A 158 6.71 12.30 -3.19
CA ILE A 158 6.29 13.38 -2.28
C ILE A 158 7.45 14.28 -1.82
N THR A 159 8.66 13.75 -1.67
CA THR A 159 9.83 14.50 -1.19
C THR A 159 11.13 14.01 -1.83
N ALA A 160 12.17 14.85 -1.81
CA ALA A 160 13.54 14.44 -2.19
C ALA A 160 14.03 13.24 -1.37
N ALA A 161 13.79 13.24 -0.06
CA ALA A 161 14.19 12.14 0.81
C ALA A 161 13.51 10.80 0.43
N GLN A 162 12.24 10.84 0.01
CA GLN A 162 11.56 9.64 -0.48
C GLN A 162 12.15 9.17 -1.82
N ARG A 163 12.49 10.08 -2.74
CA ARG A 163 13.19 9.73 -3.98
C ARG A 163 14.56 9.11 -3.71
N ASP A 164 15.36 9.70 -2.83
CA ASP A 164 16.68 9.18 -2.48
C ASP A 164 16.58 7.79 -1.80
N ARG A 165 15.51 7.55 -1.00
CA ARG A 165 15.21 6.23 -0.43
C ARG A 165 14.88 5.20 -1.52
N VAL A 166 14.07 5.57 -2.52
CA VAL A 166 13.74 4.70 -3.66
C VAL A 166 14.99 4.34 -4.45
N GLU A 167 15.85 5.32 -4.75
CA GLU A 167 17.15 5.11 -5.41
C GLU A 167 18.02 4.13 -4.63
N GLY A 168 18.09 4.28 -3.30
CA GLY A 168 18.83 3.37 -2.43
C GLY A 168 18.33 1.92 -2.50
N TYR A 169 17.02 1.69 -2.54
CA TYR A 169 16.46 0.35 -2.72
C TYR A 169 16.78 -0.26 -4.08
N VAL A 170 16.69 0.54 -5.15
CA VAL A 170 17.01 0.07 -6.51
C VAL A 170 18.49 -0.30 -6.61
N GLN A 171 19.39 0.56 -6.13
CA GLN A 171 20.82 0.27 -6.11
C GLN A 171 21.13 -0.97 -5.24
N GLY A 172 20.54 -1.06 -4.05
CA GLY A 172 20.71 -2.21 -3.17
C GLY A 172 20.21 -3.52 -3.79
N ALA A 173 19.16 -3.50 -4.61
CA ALA A 173 18.71 -4.66 -5.35
C ALA A 173 19.73 -5.09 -6.42
N VAL A 174 20.31 -4.14 -7.15
CA VAL A 174 21.37 -4.40 -8.14
C VAL A 174 22.61 -4.99 -7.46
N ASP A 175 22.99 -4.46 -6.31
CA ASP A 175 24.12 -4.98 -5.51
C ASP A 175 23.86 -6.41 -5.01
N GLN A 176 22.59 -6.79 -4.85
CA GLN A 176 22.15 -8.15 -4.51
C GLN A 176 21.98 -9.07 -5.73
N GLY A 177 22.25 -8.58 -6.95
CA GLY A 177 22.23 -9.36 -8.18
C GLY A 177 20.98 -9.19 -9.05
N ALA A 178 20.06 -8.29 -8.68
CA ALA A 178 18.92 -7.95 -9.54
C ALA A 178 19.38 -7.18 -10.80
N THR A 179 18.59 -7.25 -11.86
CA THR A 179 18.80 -6.50 -13.09
C THR A 179 17.69 -5.47 -13.27
N ILE A 180 18.07 -4.23 -13.58
CA ILE A 180 17.13 -3.18 -14.00
C ILE A 180 16.74 -3.47 -15.45
N VAL A 181 15.47 -3.79 -15.69
CA VAL A 181 14.95 -4.08 -17.03
C VAL A 181 14.51 -2.80 -17.74
N CYS A 182 13.89 -1.89 -17.00
CA CYS A 182 13.54 -0.54 -17.44
C CYS A 182 13.56 0.43 -16.26
N GLY A 183 13.64 1.73 -16.55
CA GLY A 183 13.66 2.78 -15.53
C GLY A 183 14.96 2.83 -14.73
N GLY A 184 14.82 2.93 -13.40
CA GLY A 184 15.93 2.88 -12.45
C GLY A 184 16.70 4.19 -12.30
N LYS A 185 16.13 5.31 -12.74
CA LYS A 185 16.79 6.62 -12.75
C LYS A 185 15.79 7.76 -12.67
N ARG A 186 16.32 8.97 -12.50
CA ARG A 186 15.56 10.23 -12.62
C ARG A 186 15.34 10.54 -14.10
N PRO A 187 14.15 11.00 -14.52
CA PRO A 187 13.92 11.44 -15.90
C PRO A 187 14.89 12.57 -16.27
N ALA A 188 15.52 12.47 -17.45
CA ALA A 188 16.55 13.43 -17.88
C ALA A 188 15.99 14.81 -18.24
N ASP A 189 14.75 14.88 -18.70
CA ASP A 189 14.12 16.11 -19.20
C ASP A 189 13.32 16.86 -18.12
N LEU A 190 13.40 16.43 -16.85
CA LEU A 190 12.69 17.03 -15.72
C LEU A 190 13.69 17.54 -14.66
N ASP A 191 14.11 18.80 -14.81
CA ASP A 191 15.16 19.42 -13.97
C ASP A 191 14.70 19.82 -12.56
N SER A 192 13.38 19.86 -12.31
CA SER A 192 12.80 20.25 -11.03
C SER A 192 11.71 19.27 -10.60
N GLY A 193 11.61 19.00 -9.30
CA GLY A 193 10.68 18.04 -8.73
C GLY A 193 11.37 16.74 -8.29
N PHE A 194 10.59 15.83 -7.69
CA PHE A 194 11.09 14.58 -7.11
C PHE A 194 10.68 13.38 -7.97
N PHE A 195 10.94 13.48 -9.27
CA PHE A 195 10.57 12.46 -10.24
C PHE A 195 11.51 11.24 -10.19
N TYR A 196 10.95 10.08 -10.52
CA TYR A 196 11.66 8.82 -10.67
C TYR A 196 10.95 7.97 -11.73
N GLU A 197 11.69 7.29 -12.60
CA GLU A 197 11.11 6.48 -13.67
C GLU A 197 10.45 5.20 -13.12
N PRO A 198 9.32 4.74 -13.70
CA PRO A 198 8.78 3.41 -13.40
C PRO A 198 9.85 2.35 -13.66
N THR A 199 10.13 1.55 -12.63
CA THR A 199 11.29 0.66 -12.60
C THR A 199 10.86 -0.78 -12.44
N LEU A 200 11.31 -1.65 -13.34
CA LEU A 200 11.16 -3.10 -13.21
C LEU A 200 12.50 -3.75 -12.88
N LEU A 201 12.54 -4.50 -11.78
CA LEU A 201 13.67 -5.31 -11.36
C LEU A 201 13.39 -6.79 -11.63
N ALA A 202 14.24 -7.44 -12.42
CA ALA A 202 14.21 -8.88 -12.68
C ALA A 202 15.41 -9.59 -12.04
N GLY A 203 15.39 -10.93 -12.04
CA GLY A 203 16.39 -11.75 -11.34
C GLY A 203 16.29 -11.63 -9.81
N VAL A 204 15.14 -11.21 -9.29
CA VAL A 204 14.92 -10.99 -7.86
C VAL A 204 14.50 -12.31 -7.20
N THR A 205 15.18 -12.68 -6.11
CA THR A 205 14.71 -13.75 -5.22
C THR A 205 13.92 -13.15 -4.06
N ASN A 206 13.01 -13.93 -3.45
CA ASN A 206 12.20 -13.41 -2.35
C ASN A 206 13.01 -13.04 -1.10
N GLN A 207 14.28 -13.48 -1.01
CA GLN A 207 15.18 -13.14 0.10
C GLN A 207 15.83 -11.75 -0.05
N MET A 208 15.78 -11.16 -1.24
CA MET A 208 16.34 -9.83 -1.48
C MET A 208 15.55 -8.76 -0.72
N THR A 209 16.25 -7.71 -0.29
CA THR A 209 15.64 -6.59 0.46
C THR A 209 14.50 -5.94 -0.32
N ALA A 210 14.67 -5.75 -1.63
CA ALA A 210 13.65 -5.17 -2.50
C ALA A 210 12.39 -6.04 -2.64
N ALA A 211 12.45 -7.34 -2.35
CA ALA A 211 11.29 -8.23 -2.29
C ALA A 211 10.63 -8.25 -0.89
N GLN A 212 11.39 -7.99 0.18
CA GLN A 212 10.88 -8.06 1.55
C GLN A 212 10.37 -6.73 2.10
N GLU A 213 10.97 -5.62 1.70
CA GLU A 213 10.67 -4.29 2.24
C GLU A 213 9.76 -3.46 1.32
N GLU A 214 8.97 -2.59 1.95
CA GLU A 214 8.12 -1.62 1.27
C GLU A 214 8.97 -0.42 0.80
N ILE A 215 9.18 -0.34 -0.52
CA ILE A 215 9.97 0.73 -1.16
C ILE A 215 9.17 2.04 -1.17
N PHE A 216 7.85 1.96 -1.41
CA PHE A 216 6.92 3.08 -1.49
C PHE A 216 7.29 4.09 -2.60
N GLY A 217 7.58 3.55 -3.78
CA GLY A 217 7.91 4.29 -5.00
C GLY A 217 7.62 3.42 -6.23
N PRO A 218 7.82 3.92 -7.46
CA PRO A 218 7.35 3.25 -8.68
C PRO A 218 8.32 2.13 -9.09
N VAL A 219 8.46 1.12 -8.22
CA VAL A 219 9.39 0.00 -8.38
C VAL A 219 8.64 -1.32 -8.21
N LEU A 220 8.70 -2.17 -9.24
CA LEU A 220 8.16 -3.52 -9.25
C LEU A 220 9.31 -4.53 -9.27
N VAL A 221 9.21 -5.59 -8.48
CA VAL A 221 10.12 -6.74 -8.56
C VAL A 221 9.42 -7.94 -9.18
N ALA A 222 10.09 -8.63 -10.10
CA ALA A 222 9.60 -9.84 -10.75
C ALA A 222 10.31 -11.08 -10.22
N ILE A 223 9.54 -12.04 -9.70
CA ILE A 223 10.02 -13.26 -9.05
C ILE A 223 9.42 -14.48 -9.79
N PRO A 224 10.23 -15.43 -10.28
CA PRO A 224 9.70 -16.65 -10.88
C PRO A 224 9.18 -17.62 -9.81
N TYR A 225 8.29 -18.52 -10.20
CA TYR A 225 7.86 -19.66 -9.37
C TYR A 225 7.60 -20.90 -10.24
N ALA A 226 7.69 -22.10 -9.66
CA ALA A 226 7.57 -23.37 -10.36
C ALA A 226 6.13 -23.92 -10.37
N ASP A 227 5.40 -23.80 -9.25
CA ASP A 227 4.03 -24.28 -9.10
C ASP A 227 3.23 -23.41 -8.10
N ASP A 228 1.92 -23.67 -7.98
CA ASP A 228 1.05 -22.91 -7.07
C ASP A 228 1.47 -22.98 -5.60
N ASP A 229 2.06 -24.08 -5.17
CA ASP A 229 2.48 -24.27 -3.79
C ASP A 229 3.66 -23.34 -3.48
N GLU A 230 4.64 -23.27 -4.40
CA GLU A 230 5.74 -22.32 -4.31
C GLU A 230 5.25 -20.87 -4.44
N ALA A 231 4.35 -20.58 -5.38
CA ALA A 231 3.77 -19.23 -5.53
C ALA A 231 3.11 -18.75 -4.23
N VAL A 232 2.31 -19.60 -3.60
CA VAL A 232 1.65 -19.32 -2.32
C VAL A 232 2.67 -19.17 -1.20
N ALA A 233 3.74 -19.98 -1.19
CA ALA A 233 4.81 -19.86 -0.22
C ALA A 233 5.53 -18.51 -0.34
N ILE A 234 5.94 -18.10 -1.55
CA ILE A 234 6.59 -16.81 -1.82
C ILE A 234 5.64 -15.64 -1.47
N ALA A 235 4.37 -15.71 -1.88
CA ALA A 235 3.38 -14.69 -1.58
C ALA A 235 3.23 -14.47 -0.07
N ASN A 236 3.19 -15.56 0.70
CA ASN A 236 3.04 -15.53 2.15
C ASN A 236 4.33 -15.27 2.92
N ASP A 237 5.50 -15.49 2.32
CA ASP A 237 6.83 -15.19 2.88
C ASP A 237 7.13 -13.69 2.81
N SER A 238 6.36 -12.96 3.62
CA SER A 238 6.49 -11.55 3.89
C SER A 238 5.87 -11.27 5.25
N ILE A 239 6.42 -10.29 5.97
CA ILE A 239 5.83 -9.79 7.22
C ILE A 239 4.47 -9.10 6.99
N TYR A 240 4.20 -8.71 5.75
CA TYR A 240 3.00 -7.98 5.32
C TYR A 240 1.88 -8.92 4.85
N GLY A 241 0.67 -8.36 4.74
CA GLY A 241 -0.52 -9.05 4.26
C GLY A 241 -1.68 -8.07 4.00
N LEU A 242 -1.44 -6.99 3.27
CA LEU A 242 -2.44 -5.94 3.05
C LEU A 242 -3.40 -6.24 1.90
N SER A 243 -2.86 -6.30 0.68
CA SER A 243 -3.61 -6.62 -0.53
C SER A 243 -2.91 -7.65 -1.42
N GLY A 244 -3.54 -8.01 -2.53
CA GLY A 244 -2.98 -8.83 -3.59
C GLY A 244 -3.85 -8.82 -4.84
N ALA A 245 -3.31 -9.36 -5.92
CA ALA A 245 -4.02 -9.65 -7.16
C ALA A 245 -3.62 -11.04 -7.67
N ILE A 246 -4.54 -11.70 -8.36
CA ILE A 246 -4.31 -12.96 -9.04
C ILE A 246 -4.97 -12.96 -10.42
N PHE A 247 -4.29 -13.52 -11.41
CA PHE A 247 -4.81 -13.72 -12.77
C PHE A 247 -4.75 -15.20 -13.16
N SER A 248 -5.85 -15.69 -13.75
CA SER A 248 -6.00 -17.04 -14.29
C SER A 248 -7.15 -17.05 -15.30
N ASP A 249 -7.02 -17.86 -16.35
CA ASP A 249 -8.13 -18.12 -17.28
C ASP A 249 -9.18 -19.09 -16.69
N ASP A 250 -8.87 -19.76 -15.58
CA ASP A 250 -9.84 -20.50 -14.76
C ASP A 250 -10.16 -19.73 -13.45
N PRO A 251 -11.33 -19.08 -13.35
CA PRO A 251 -11.72 -18.36 -12.14
C PRO A 251 -11.81 -19.24 -10.88
N ALA A 252 -12.11 -20.54 -11.02
CA ALA A 252 -12.16 -21.46 -9.89
C ALA A 252 -10.75 -21.77 -9.39
N HIS A 253 -9.80 -21.93 -10.30
CA HIS A 253 -8.38 -22.08 -10.00
C HIS A 253 -7.82 -20.82 -9.30
N ALA A 254 -8.03 -19.63 -9.86
CA ALA A 254 -7.64 -18.38 -9.21
C ALA A 254 -8.21 -18.24 -7.81
N LEU A 255 -9.50 -18.54 -7.62
CA LEU A 255 -10.11 -18.46 -6.29
C LEU A 255 -9.52 -19.50 -5.32
N ALA A 256 -9.22 -20.72 -5.79
CA ALA A 256 -8.62 -21.78 -4.97
C ALA A 256 -7.22 -21.37 -4.47
N VAL A 257 -6.39 -20.80 -5.34
CA VAL A 257 -5.05 -20.30 -4.98
C VAL A 257 -5.15 -19.05 -4.11
N ALA A 258 -5.99 -18.08 -4.46
CA ALA A 258 -6.20 -16.84 -3.71
C ALA A 258 -6.55 -17.07 -2.24
N LYS A 259 -7.41 -18.06 -1.94
CA LYS A 259 -7.81 -18.42 -0.57
C LYS A 259 -6.63 -18.82 0.34
N ARG A 260 -5.50 -19.21 -0.25
CA ARG A 260 -4.30 -19.64 0.47
C ARG A 260 -3.36 -18.47 0.79
N ILE A 261 -3.57 -17.31 0.16
CA ILE A 261 -2.75 -16.10 0.37
C ILE A 261 -3.32 -15.30 1.54
N ARG A 262 -2.48 -15.04 2.54
CA ARG A 262 -2.86 -14.37 3.80
C ARG A 262 -2.80 -12.85 3.64
N THR A 263 -3.85 -12.30 3.06
CA THR A 263 -4.00 -10.87 2.80
C THR A 263 -5.40 -10.37 3.14
N GLY A 264 -5.54 -9.06 3.41
CA GLY A 264 -6.82 -8.42 3.71
C GLY A 264 -7.76 -8.36 2.53
N THR A 265 -7.22 -8.03 1.36
CA THR A 265 -7.97 -7.90 0.11
C THR A 265 -7.27 -8.63 -1.02
N MET A 266 -8.04 -9.07 -2.02
CA MET A 266 -7.55 -9.77 -3.19
C MET A 266 -8.36 -9.37 -4.42
N SER A 267 -7.68 -8.91 -5.47
CA SER A 267 -8.26 -8.78 -6.81
C SER A 267 -8.15 -10.11 -7.55
N ILE A 268 -9.24 -10.58 -8.16
CA ILE A 268 -9.24 -11.77 -9.02
C ILE A 268 -9.57 -11.30 -10.43
N ASN A 269 -8.67 -11.56 -11.39
CA ASN A 269 -8.83 -11.21 -12.81
C ASN A 269 -9.21 -9.73 -13.03
N GLY A 270 -8.58 -8.82 -12.28
CA GLY A 270 -8.84 -7.38 -12.36
C GLY A 270 -10.10 -6.90 -11.63
N GLY A 271 -10.79 -7.77 -10.87
CA GLY A 271 -11.91 -7.40 -10.04
C GLY A 271 -11.55 -6.30 -9.03
N VAL A 272 -12.36 -5.24 -8.96
CA VAL A 272 -12.14 -4.11 -8.06
C VAL A 272 -12.90 -4.34 -6.76
N TRP A 273 -12.17 -4.48 -5.66
CA TRP A 273 -12.74 -4.62 -4.32
C TRP A 273 -12.89 -3.27 -3.60
N TYR A 274 -12.18 -2.23 -4.02
CA TYR A 274 -12.16 -0.94 -3.33
C TYR A 274 -13.51 -0.22 -3.46
N ALA A 275 -14.26 -0.18 -2.36
CA ALA A 275 -15.53 0.53 -2.25
C ALA A 275 -15.79 0.92 -0.79
N PRO A 276 -16.56 2.00 -0.52
CA PRO A 276 -16.82 2.46 0.85
C PRO A 276 -17.42 1.41 1.78
N ASP A 277 -18.16 0.44 1.23
CA ASP A 277 -18.84 -0.61 2.00
C ASP A 277 -18.00 -1.90 2.16
N VAL A 278 -16.83 -1.98 1.52
CA VAL A 278 -15.95 -3.15 1.57
C VAL A 278 -14.87 -2.91 2.64
N PRO A 279 -14.74 -3.80 3.64
CA PRO A 279 -13.73 -3.62 4.68
C PRO A 279 -12.32 -3.74 4.09
N PHE A 280 -11.44 -2.82 4.48
CA PHE A 280 -10.05 -2.81 4.09
C PHE A 280 -9.16 -2.89 5.32
N GLY A 281 -8.06 -3.64 5.22
CA GLY A 281 -7.04 -3.67 6.25
C GLY A 281 -6.20 -4.92 6.31
N GLY A 282 -5.06 -4.83 6.99
CA GLY A 282 -4.00 -5.81 6.91
C GLY A 282 -4.19 -7.11 7.70
N TYR A 283 -3.65 -8.21 7.17
CA TYR A 283 -3.18 -9.34 7.95
C TYR A 283 -1.75 -9.06 8.46
N LYS A 284 -1.29 -9.86 9.42
CA LYS A 284 0.10 -9.86 9.92
C LYS A 284 0.52 -8.46 10.41
N GLN A 285 1.62 -7.91 9.88
CA GLN A 285 2.15 -6.61 10.29
C GLN A 285 1.69 -5.45 9.40
N SER A 286 0.75 -5.69 8.48
CA SER A 286 0.12 -4.65 7.68
C SER A 286 -0.99 -3.91 8.41
N GLY A 287 -1.40 -4.35 9.60
CA GLY A 287 -2.39 -3.61 10.37
C GLY A 287 -3.03 -4.37 11.52
N LEU A 288 -3.90 -3.67 12.24
CA LEU A 288 -4.75 -4.20 13.30
C LEU A 288 -6.13 -3.51 13.22
N GLY A 289 -7.17 -4.31 13.00
CA GLY A 289 -8.53 -3.85 12.73
C GLY A 289 -8.86 -3.77 11.24
N ARG A 290 -10.02 -3.18 10.88
CA ARG A 290 -10.40 -2.87 9.50
C ARG A 290 -10.95 -1.45 9.40
N GLU A 291 -10.66 -0.73 8.32
CA GLU A 291 -11.40 0.48 7.93
C GLU A 291 -12.50 0.15 6.91
N MET A 292 -13.37 1.12 6.67
CA MET A 292 -14.50 1.04 5.72
C MET A 292 -15.57 0.01 6.10
N GLY A 293 -16.72 0.13 5.44
CA GLY A 293 -17.89 -0.71 5.68
C GLY A 293 -18.33 -0.77 7.14
N LEU A 294 -19.08 -1.81 7.48
CA LEU A 294 -19.56 -2.03 8.84
C LEU A 294 -18.40 -2.28 9.82
N ALA A 295 -17.38 -3.05 9.39
CA ALA A 295 -16.26 -3.40 10.26
C ALA A 295 -15.48 -2.15 10.73
N GLY A 296 -15.22 -1.19 9.83
CA GLY A 296 -14.55 0.06 10.22
C GLY A 296 -15.41 1.00 11.04
N PHE A 297 -16.73 0.97 10.85
CA PHE A 297 -17.64 1.68 11.74
C PHE A 297 -17.60 1.07 13.16
N GLU A 298 -17.61 -0.25 13.29
CA GLU A 298 -17.53 -0.96 14.56
C GLU A 298 -16.23 -0.70 15.33
N GLU A 299 -15.15 -0.29 14.65
CA GLU A 299 -13.91 0.14 15.34
C GLU A 299 -14.11 1.35 16.26
N HIS A 300 -15.15 2.15 16.02
CA HIS A 300 -15.47 3.37 16.78
C HIS A 300 -16.55 3.15 17.86
N LEU A 301 -16.93 1.89 18.13
CA LEU A 301 -17.97 1.53 19.09
C LEU A 301 -17.39 0.82 20.32
N GLU A 302 -18.15 0.87 21.42
CA GLU A 302 -17.89 0.10 22.65
C GLU A 302 -19.14 -0.68 23.06
N ILE A 303 -18.93 -1.91 23.55
CA ILE A 303 -20.02 -2.82 23.91
C ILE A 303 -20.35 -2.66 25.39
N LYS A 304 -21.63 -2.44 25.70
CA LYS A 304 -22.13 -2.37 27.06
C LYS A 304 -23.34 -3.29 27.24
N SER A 305 -23.22 -4.25 28.15
CA SER A 305 -24.30 -5.15 28.53
C SER A 305 -25.01 -4.65 29.78
N TYR A 306 -26.34 -4.68 29.76
CA TYR A 306 -27.18 -4.36 30.90
C TYR A 306 -27.88 -5.62 31.39
N SER A 307 -27.98 -5.78 32.72
CA SER A 307 -28.79 -6.83 33.34
C SER A 307 -29.73 -6.18 34.35
N GLU A 308 -31.01 -6.51 34.25
CA GLU A 308 -32.03 -6.09 35.22
C GLU A 308 -32.56 -7.32 35.98
N PRO A 309 -33.00 -7.17 37.23
CA PRO A 309 -33.59 -8.27 37.99
C PRO A 309 -34.82 -8.86 37.27
N ALA A 310 -35.01 -10.18 37.37
CA ALA A 310 -36.29 -10.79 36.99
C ALA A 310 -37.37 -10.29 37.96
N SER A 311 -38.48 -9.80 37.40
CA SER A 311 -39.67 -9.35 38.13
C SER A 311 -40.41 -10.50 38.81
#